data_AF-A0A0C2MJ21-F1
#
_entry.id   AF-A0A0C2MJ21-F1
#
_cell.length_a   1.000
_cell.length_b   1.000
_cell.length_c   1.000
_cell.angle_alpha   90.00
_cell.angle_beta   90.00
_cell.angle_gamma   90.00
#
_symmetry.space_group_name_H-M   'P 1'
#
loop_
_entity.id
_entity.type
_entity.pdbx_description
1 polymer ?
#
loop_
_entity_poly.entity_id
_entity_poly.type
_entity_poly.pdbx_seq_one_letter_code
_entity_poly.pdbx_strand_id
1 'polypeptide(L)'
;MIRQSNKLGKLVTAEIVFGEKLENRVKALSFYITLSQKLLNLGNLNSSRIIVGGLQNQAVHRLRETWAQLDQRKKKMFGYLLSVYDFSTNYHDYYRIISSKLKENAPLLPFLGYLLSRVVSIISIKELKEANKKNFNGFGAYSRSSGAIASESEIHFISVTVVTEDPKIHAKNEQTQQEMLNSNESLNIYSKLEPNKRDTTFEFIIL
;
A
#
# COMPACT_ATOMS: atom_id res chain seq x y z
N MET A 1 6.07 10.70 -7.38
CA MET A 1 5.45 9.89 -6.31
C MET A 1 5.64 8.39 -6.52
N ILE A 2 5.15 7.79 -7.61
CA ILE A 2 5.25 6.32 -7.88
C ILE A 2 6.68 5.78 -7.76
N ARG A 3 7.67 6.46 -8.37
CA ARG A 3 9.08 6.03 -8.29
C ARG A 3 9.60 5.96 -6.85
N GLN A 4 9.27 6.95 -6.01
CA GLN A 4 9.68 6.96 -4.60
C GLN A 4 8.98 5.86 -3.80
N SER A 5 7.71 5.61 -4.09
CA SER A 5 6.93 4.52 -3.50
C SER A 5 7.53 3.14 -3.82
N ASN A 6 7.89 2.91 -5.09
CA ASN A 6 8.52 1.66 -5.51
C ASN A 6 9.89 1.46 -4.85
N LYS A 7 10.66 2.53 -4.64
CA LYS A 7 11.93 2.47 -3.91
C LYS A 7 11.71 2.07 -2.45
N LEU A 8 10.75 2.68 -1.75
CA LEU A 8 10.47 2.36 -0.34
C LEU A 8 10.08 0.89 -0.18
N GLY A 9 9.17 0.37 -1.00
CA GLY A 9 8.77 -1.04 -0.94
C GLY A 9 9.94 -2.01 -1.19
N LYS A 10 10.81 -1.67 -2.15
CA LYS A 10 12.05 -2.43 -2.43
C LYS A 10 13.03 -2.37 -1.26
N LEU A 11 13.22 -1.21 -0.65
CA LEU A 11 14.12 -1.03 0.50
C LEU A 11 13.66 -1.87 1.69
N VAL A 12 12.36 -1.81 2.04
CA VAL A 12 11.77 -2.63 3.11
C VAL A 12 12.03 -4.12 2.86
N THR A 13 11.76 -4.57 1.63
CA THR A 13 11.97 -5.97 1.23
C THR A 13 13.44 -6.35 1.33
N ALA A 14 14.33 -5.53 0.79
CA ALA A 14 15.77 -5.78 0.74
C ALA A 14 16.38 -5.84 2.14
N GLU A 15 16.07 -4.88 3.01
CA GLU A 15 16.63 -4.82 4.37
C GLU A 15 16.27 -6.06 5.19
N ILE A 16 15.05 -6.57 5.04
CA ILE A 16 14.61 -7.79 5.74
C ILE A 16 15.23 -9.05 5.13
N VAL A 17 15.26 -9.14 3.79
CA VAL A 17 15.75 -10.35 3.09
C VAL A 17 17.26 -10.50 3.20
N PHE A 18 18.02 -9.41 3.06
CA PHE A 18 19.49 -9.42 3.10
C PHE A 18 20.07 -9.26 4.51
N GLY A 19 19.24 -9.18 5.55
CA GLY A 19 19.72 -9.19 6.93
C GLY A 19 20.41 -10.52 7.26
N GLU A 20 21.73 -10.50 7.41
CA GLU A 20 22.57 -11.70 7.63
C GLU A 20 22.10 -12.50 8.86
N LYS A 21 21.93 -11.82 9.99
CA LYS A 21 21.53 -12.42 11.27
C LYS A 21 20.01 -12.43 11.43
N LEU A 22 19.47 -13.53 11.95
CA LEU A 22 18.03 -13.67 12.25
C LEU A 22 17.52 -12.52 13.13
N GLU A 23 18.28 -12.15 14.16
CA GLU A 23 17.94 -11.05 15.06
C GLU A 23 17.77 -9.71 14.31
N ASN A 24 18.62 -9.42 13.33
CA ASN A 24 18.53 -8.21 12.51
C ASN A 24 17.26 -8.21 11.66
N ARG A 25 16.93 -9.36 11.06
CA ARG A 25 15.69 -9.50 10.27
C ARG A 25 14.45 -9.30 11.14
N VAL A 26 14.43 -9.88 12.34
CA VAL A 26 13.31 -9.72 13.29
C VAL A 26 13.18 -8.27 13.75
N LYS A 27 14.31 -7.59 14.03
CA LYS A 27 14.35 -6.16 14.37
C LYS A 27 13.81 -5.29 13.25
N ALA A 28 14.28 -5.49 12.01
CA ALA A 28 13.79 -4.76 10.83
C ALA A 28 12.30 -5.00 10.61
N LEU A 29 11.84 -6.26 10.67
CA LEU A 29 10.43 -6.62 10.54
C LEU A 29 9.55 -5.91 11.59
N SER A 30 9.95 -5.97 12.86
CA SER A 30 9.26 -5.31 13.98
C SER A 30 9.23 -3.78 13.82
N PHE A 31 10.35 -3.20 13.37
CA PHE A 31 10.45 -1.78 13.07
C PHE A 31 9.45 -1.36 12.00
N TYR A 32 9.42 -2.04 10.85
CA TYR A 32 8.56 -1.67 9.72
C TYR A 32 7.07 -1.82 10.01
N ILE A 33 6.66 -2.85 10.76
CA ILE A 33 5.26 -2.97 11.22
C ILE A 33 4.90 -1.77 12.12
N THR A 34 5.79 -1.38 13.03
CA THR A 34 5.58 -0.24 13.93
C THR A 34 5.54 1.09 13.18
N LEU A 35 6.45 1.27 12.23
CA LEU A 35 6.51 2.45 11.39
C LEU A 35 5.24 2.58 10.55
N SER A 36 4.75 1.49 9.95
CA SER A 36 3.52 1.49 9.17
C SER A 36 2.31 1.88 10.02
N GLN A 37 2.19 1.40 11.26
CA GLN A 37 1.14 1.81 12.19
C GLN A 37 1.23 3.29 12.56
N LYS A 38 2.45 3.80 12.81
CA LYS A 38 2.64 5.23 13.10
C LYS A 38 2.24 6.10 11.90
N LEU A 39 2.64 5.71 10.69
CA LEU A 39 2.28 6.41 9.46
C LEU A 39 0.76 6.41 9.23
N LEU A 40 0.09 5.29 9.50
CA LEU A 40 -1.38 5.19 9.47
C LEU A 40 -2.02 6.22 10.42
N ASN A 41 -1.54 6.30 11.66
CA ASN A 41 -2.05 7.23 12.67
C ASN A 41 -1.82 8.70 12.31
N LEU A 42 -0.68 8.99 11.67
CA LEU A 42 -0.32 10.32 11.15
C LEU A 42 -1.07 10.71 9.87
N GLY A 43 -1.88 9.81 9.30
CA GLY A 43 -2.58 10.05 8.03
C GLY A 43 -1.72 9.85 6.79
N ASN A 44 -0.47 9.37 6.91
CA ASN A 44 0.34 8.97 5.75
C ASN A 44 0.00 7.53 5.32
N LEU A 45 -1.17 7.39 4.72
CA LEU A 45 -1.70 6.11 4.27
C LEU A 45 -0.92 5.56 3.07
N ASN A 46 -0.37 6.43 2.23
CA ASN A 46 0.46 6.02 1.10
C ASN A 46 1.70 5.23 1.55
N SER A 47 2.55 5.82 2.40
CA SER A 47 3.77 5.17 2.89
C SER A 47 3.45 3.96 3.76
N SER A 48 2.40 4.04 4.60
CA SER A 48 1.94 2.90 5.40
C SER A 48 1.57 1.71 4.51
N ARG A 49 0.78 1.92 3.44
CA ARG A 49 0.40 0.88 2.47
C ARG A 49 1.60 0.29 1.72
N ILE A 50 2.56 1.12 1.33
CA ILE A 50 3.77 0.69 0.61
C ILE A 50 4.63 -0.21 1.50
N ILE A 51 4.82 0.15 2.77
CA ILE A 51 5.54 -0.69 3.73
C ILE A 51 4.81 -2.02 3.91
N VAL A 52 3.48 -2.01 4.09
CA VAL A 52 2.69 -3.25 4.18
C VAL A 52 2.87 -4.11 2.93
N GLY A 53 2.89 -3.52 1.74
CA GLY A 53 3.18 -4.22 0.49
C GLY A 53 4.58 -4.86 0.45
N GLY A 54 5.59 -4.18 0.98
CA GLY A 54 6.94 -4.74 1.15
C GLY A 54 6.96 -5.93 2.12
N LEU A 55 6.20 -5.87 3.22
CA LEU A 55 6.09 -6.96 4.20
C LEU A 55 5.30 -8.16 3.67
N GLN A 56 4.31 -7.92 2.80
CA GLN A 56 3.55 -8.95 2.08
C GLN A 56 4.31 -9.56 0.89
N ASN A 57 5.47 -9.01 0.53
CA ASN A 57 6.28 -9.57 -0.54
C ASN A 57 6.61 -11.03 -0.23
N GLN A 58 6.45 -11.93 -1.22
CA GLN A 58 6.70 -13.36 -1.07
C GLN A 58 8.11 -13.64 -0.50
N ALA A 59 9.09 -12.81 -0.84
CA ALA A 59 10.45 -12.92 -0.33
C ALA A 59 10.58 -12.71 1.18
N VAL A 60 9.75 -11.84 1.75
CA VAL A 60 9.66 -11.63 3.19
C VAL A 60 8.72 -12.67 3.81
N HIS A 61 7.58 -12.95 3.19
CA HIS A 61 6.55 -13.86 3.69
C HIS A 61 7.08 -15.29 3.90
N ARG A 62 7.99 -15.77 3.03
CA ARG A 62 8.59 -17.12 3.14
C ARG A 62 9.57 -17.29 4.31
N LEU A 63 10.01 -16.22 4.97
CA LEU A 63 10.99 -16.27 6.06
C LEU A 63 10.37 -16.76 7.38
N ARG A 64 9.98 -18.05 7.43
CA ARG A 64 9.19 -18.64 8.52
C ARG A 64 9.81 -18.43 9.91
N GLU A 65 11.12 -18.58 10.05
CA GLU A 65 11.81 -18.40 11.33
C GLU A 65 11.76 -16.95 11.82
N THR A 66 11.93 -15.99 10.91
CA THR A 66 11.83 -14.56 11.22
C THR A 66 10.42 -14.21 11.72
N TRP A 67 9.38 -14.71 11.04
CA TRP A 67 7.99 -14.51 11.47
C TRP A 67 7.67 -15.25 12.77
N ALA A 68 8.26 -16.42 13.00
CA ALA A 68 8.07 -17.19 14.23
C ALA A 68 8.54 -16.41 15.46
N GLN A 69 9.74 -15.80 15.38
CA GLN A 69 10.33 -15.00 16.48
C GLN A 69 9.69 -13.63 16.70
N LEU A 70 8.80 -13.19 15.82
CA LEU A 70 8.13 -11.91 15.98
C LEU A 70 7.10 -11.97 17.14
N ASP A 71 7.15 -10.98 18.04
CA ASP A 71 6.24 -10.86 19.17
C ASP A 71 4.76 -10.89 18.75
N GLN A 72 3.92 -11.52 19.58
CA GLN A 72 2.48 -11.64 19.31
C GLN A 72 1.78 -10.28 19.17
N ARG A 73 2.25 -9.26 19.90
CA ARG A 73 1.74 -7.88 19.76
C ARG A 73 1.99 -7.33 18.36
N LYS A 74 3.18 -7.55 17.80
CA LYS A 74 3.55 -7.09 16.45
C LYS A 74 2.78 -7.87 15.37
N LYS A 75 2.60 -9.19 15.56
CA LYS A 75 1.74 -10.00 14.69
C LYS A 75 0.30 -9.48 14.62
N LYS A 76 -0.30 -9.17 15.78
CA LYS A 76 -1.65 -8.57 15.84
C LYS A 76 -1.70 -7.21 15.14
N MET A 77 -0.70 -6.36 15.37
CA MET A 77 -0.61 -5.06 14.70
C MET A 77 -0.49 -5.19 13.18
N PHE A 78 0.30 -6.16 12.69
CA PHE A 78 0.39 -6.46 11.27
C PHE A 78 -0.95 -6.97 10.72
N GLY A 79 -1.64 -7.86 11.43
CA GLY A 79 -2.98 -8.33 11.05
C GLY A 79 -4.00 -7.20 10.92
N TYR A 80 -3.99 -6.22 11.83
CA TYR A 80 -4.81 -5.01 11.73
C TYR A 80 -4.44 -4.16 10.51
N LEU A 81 -3.14 -3.95 10.26
CA LEU A 81 -2.70 -3.24 9.06
C LEU A 81 -3.17 -3.93 7.77
N LEU A 82 -3.16 -5.27 7.74
CA LEU A 82 -3.69 -6.03 6.61
C LEU A 82 -5.20 -5.82 6.43
N SER A 83 -5.99 -5.81 7.51
CA SER A 83 -7.45 -5.62 7.41
C SER A 83 -7.81 -4.22 6.90
N VAL A 84 -7.05 -3.20 7.32
CA VAL A 84 -7.24 -1.83 6.83
C VAL A 84 -7.07 -1.73 5.32
N TYR A 85 -6.16 -2.51 4.73
CA TYR A 85 -5.85 -2.48 3.30
C TYR A 85 -6.48 -3.62 2.50
N ASP A 86 -7.48 -4.30 3.07
CA ASP A 86 -8.15 -5.41 2.41
C ASP A 86 -9.11 -4.92 1.30
N PHE A 87 -8.85 -5.38 0.09
CA PHE A 87 -9.63 -5.08 -1.11
C PHE A 87 -10.97 -5.84 -1.12
N SER A 88 -11.06 -6.98 -0.43
CA SER A 88 -12.26 -7.84 -0.44
C SER A 88 -13.48 -7.15 0.18
N THR A 89 -13.24 -6.23 1.12
CA THR A 89 -14.27 -5.45 1.81
C THR A 89 -14.56 -4.12 1.11
N ASN A 90 -14.11 -3.96 -0.14
CA ASN A 90 -14.13 -2.69 -0.85
C ASN A 90 -13.55 -1.57 0.01
N TYR A 91 -12.42 -1.82 0.69
CA TYR A 91 -11.71 -0.82 1.50
C TYR A 91 -12.52 -0.20 2.66
N HIS A 92 -13.52 -0.89 3.21
CA HIS A 92 -14.42 -0.31 4.23
C HIS A 92 -13.67 0.33 5.42
N ASP A 93 -12.69 -0.37 6.00
CA ASP A 93 -11.90 0.14 7.12
C ASP A 93 -11.02 1.33 6.71
N TYR A 94 -10.47 1.29 5.50
CA TYR A 94 -9.70 2.38 4.91
C TYR A 94 -10.54 3.67 4.79
N TYR A 95 -11.79 3.54 4.32
CA TYR A 95 -12.75 4.64 4.25
C TYR A 95 -13.01 5.26 5.61
N ARG A 96 -13.30 4.42 6.60
CA ARG A 96 -13.58 4.89 7.97
C ARG A 96 -12.43 5.74 8.50
N ILE A 97 -11.19 5.34 8.24
CA ILE A 97 -9.99 6.09 8.62
C ILE A 97 -9.89 7.42 7.87
N ILE A 98 -10.03 7.42 6.54
CA ILE A 98 -10.01 8.65 5.73
C ILE A 98 -11.09 9.63 6.20
N SER A 99 -12.33 9.16 6.35
CA SER A 99 -13.46 9.99 6.78
C SER A 99 -13.25 10.56 8.18
N SER A 100 -12.68 9.80 9.12
CA SER A 100 -12.33 10.32 10.45
C SER A 100 -11.28 11.43 10.36
N LYS A 101 -10.19 11.20 9.59
CA LYS A 101 -9.10 12.17 9.44
C LYS A 101 -9.55 13.46 8.76
N LEU A 102 -10.42 13.36 7.77
CA LEU A 102 -11.02 14.53 7.11
C LEU A 102 -11.91 15.31 8.08
N LYS A 103 -12.76 14.64 8.88
CA LYS A 103 -13.59 15.30 9.91
C LYS A 103 -12.76 16.02 10.97
N GLU A 104 -11.60 15.47 11.31
CA GLU A 104 -10.65 16.03 12.27
C GLU A 104 -9.79 17.17 11.68
N ASN A 105 -9.91 17.48 10.38
CA ASN A 105 -8.99 18.36 9.64
C ASN A 105 -7.51 17.97 9.83
N ALA A 106 -7.24 16.67 9.99
CA ALA A 106 -5.89 16.15 10.18
C ALA A 106 -5.15 16.05 8.84
N PRO A 107 -3.80 16.19 8.84
CA PRO A 107 -3.00 15.90 7.65
C PRO A 107 -3.29 14.50 7.11
N LEU A 108 -3.53 14.40 5.80
CA LEU A 108 -3.89 13.15 5.13
C LEU A 108 -3.17 13.02 3.79
N LEU A 109 -2.41 11.94 3.63
CA LEU A 109 -1.83 11.51 2.36
C LEU A 109 -2.39 10.12 2.00
N PRO A 110 -3.48 10.06 1.21
CA PRO A 110 -4.09 8.80 0.80
C PRO A 110 -3.18 8.01 -0.15
N PHE A 111 -3.40 6.70 -0.21
CA PHE A 111 -2.69 5.82 -1.13
C PHE A 111 -3.14 6.09 -2.56
N LEU A 112 -2.18 6.35 -3.45
CA LEU A 112 -2.49 6.76 -4.82
C LEU A 112 -3.28 5.71 -5.59
N GLY A 113 -2.92 4.43 -5.48
CA GLY A 113 -3.58 3.37 -6.25
C GLY A 113 -5.07 3.22 -5.92
N TYR A 114 -5.42 3.53 -4.68
CA TYR A 114 -6.81 3.64 -4.26
C TYR A 114 -7.52 4.83 -4.94
N LEU A 115 -6.92 6.02 -4.95
CA LEU A 115 -7.53 7.19 -5.60
C LEU A 115 -7.76 6.95 -7.09
N LEU A 116 -6.80 6.32 -7.77
CA LEU A 116 -6.92 5.95 -9.18
C LEU A 116 -8.07 4.96 -9.40
N SER A 117 -8.13 3.90 -8.58
CA SER A 117 -9.21 2.91 -8.64
C SER A 117 -10.59 3.55 -8.49
N ARG A 118 -10.70 4.58 -7.63
CA ARG A 118 -11.94 5.33 -7.43
C ARG A 118 -12.32 6.19 -8.61
N VAL A 119 -11.38 6.94 -9.17
CA VAL A 119 -11.64 7.77 -10.35
C VAL A 119 -12.13 6.89 -11.50
N VAL A 120 -11.44 5.77 -11.75
CA VAL A 120 -11.84 4.81 -12.79
C VAL A 120 -13.25 4.27 -12.52
N SER A 121 -13.54 3.84 -11.29
CA SER A 121 -14.87 3.33 -10.92
C SER A 121 -15.98 4.36 -11.16
N ILE A 122 -15.74 5.63 -10.82
CA ILE A 122 -16.71 6.71 -11.03
C ILE A 122 -16.94 6.95 -12.53
N ILE A 123 -15.86 6.98 -13.33
CA ILE A 123 -15.96 7.15 -14.79
C ILE A 123 -16.77 6.01 -15.40
N SER A 124 -16.45 4.75 -15.06
CA SER A 124 -17.18 3.58 -15.56
C SER A 124 -18.67 3.63 -15.20
N ILE A 125 -19.02 4.07 -13.99
CA ILE A 125 -20.43 4.24 -13.59
C ILE A 125 -21.13 5.31 -14.44
N LYS A 126 -20.47 6.44 -14.72
CA LYS A 126 -21.04 7.51 -15.55
C LYS A 126 -21.30 7.02 -16.98
N GLU A 127 -20.33 6.34 -17.58
CA GLU A 127 -20.47 5.75 -18.92
C GLU A 127 -21.63 4.74 -18.97
N LEU A 128 -21.78 3.89 -17.94
CA LEU A 128 -22.89 2.95 -17.83
C LEU A 128 -24.25 3.67 -17.68
N LYS A 129 -24.32 4.76 -16.91
CA LYS A 129 -25.53 5.57 -16.79
C LYS A 129 -25.91 6.21 -18.13
N GLU A 130 -24.94 6.73 -18.87
CA GLU A 130 -25.14 7.35 -20.19
C GLU A 130 -25.54 6.33 -21.26
N ALA A 131 -24.96 5.14 -21.24
CA ALA A 131 -25.34 4.03 -22.10
C ALA A 131 -26.76 3.52 -21.78
N ASN A 132 -27.11 3.40 -20.51
CA ASN A 132 -28.46 2.99 -20.08
C ASN A 132 -29.52 4.06 -20.37
N LYS A 133 -29.18 5.35 -20.36
CA LYS A 133 -30.09 6.40 -20.80
C LYS A 133 -30.42 6.29 -22.31
N LYS A 134 -29.50 5.74 -23.11
CA LYS A 134 -29.70 5.48 -24.55
C LYS A 134 -30.47 4.18 -24.82
N ASN A 135 -30.41 3.20 -23.91
CA ASN A 135 -31.11 1.92 -24.01
C ASN A 135 -32.24 1.81 -22.97
N PHE A 136 -33.35 2.48 -23.20
CA PHE A 136 -34.54 2.34 -22.36
C PHE A 136 -35.27 1.03 -22.72
N ASN A 137 -35.04 -0.05 -21.95
CA ASN A 137 -35.94 -1.20 -21.74
C ASN A 137 -35.28 -2.22 -20.78
N GLY A 138 -35.55 -2.15 -19.47
CA GLY A 138 -35.23 -3.25 -18.53
C GLY A 138 -34.64 -2.86 -17.16
N PHE A 139 -35.40 -2.16 -16.33
CA PHE A 139 -34.94 -1.53 -15.08
C PHE A 139 -35.08 -2.40 -13.80
N GLY A 140 -35.09 -3.73 -13.90
CA GLY A 140 -35.48 -4.60 -12.78
C GLY A 140 -34.37 -5.06 -11.81
N ALA A 141 -33.15 -5.26 -12.31
CA ALA A 141 -32.16 -6.07 -11.58
C ALA A 141 -31.09 -5.26 -10.81
N TYR A 142 -30.72 -4.06 -11.29
CA TYR A 142 -29.55 -3.34 -10.77
C TYR A 142 -29.85 -2.28 -9.69
N SER A 143 -31.10 -1.84 -9.54
CA SER A 143 -31.49 -0.89 -8.48
C SER A 143 -31.25 -1.45 -7.07
N ARG A 144 -31.23 -2.78 -6.91
CA ARG A 144 -30.97 -3.46 -5.63
C ARG A 144 -29.50 -3.52 -5.25
N SER A 145 -28.56 -3.57 -6.20
CA SER A 145 -27.13 -3.48 -5.91
C SER A 145 -26.64 -2.04 -5.72
N SER A 146 -27.36 -1.06 -6.27
CA SER A 146 -27.03 0.37 -6.15
C SER A 146 -27.46 1.02 -4.83
N GLY A 147 -28.28 0.35 -4.02
CA GLY A 147 -28.70 0.86 -2.70
C GLY A 147 -27.57 1.00 -1.67
N ALA A 148 -26.36 0.50 -1.97
CA ALA A 148 -25.20 0.59 -1.09
C ALA A 148 -24.17 1.66 -1.51
N ILE A 149 -24.34 2.31 -2.65
CA ILE A 149 -23.37 3.31 -3.13
C ILE A 149 -23.92 4.69 -2.80
N ALA A 150 -23.39 5.22 -1.71
CA ALA A 150 -23.64 6.51 -1.11
C ALA A 150 -23.89 7.63 -2.16
N SER A 151 -24.79 8.53 -1.75
CA SER A 151 -25.21 9.73 -2.45
C SER A 151 -24.06 10.48 -3.15
N GLU A 152 -24.39 11.06 -4.30
CA GLU A 152 -23.55 11.89 -5.19
C GLU A 152 -22.90 13.13 -4.52
N SER A 153 -22.91 13.24 -3.19
CA SER A 153 -22.58 14.43 -2.39
C SER A 153 -21.25 14.39 -1.63
N GLU A 154 -20.45 13.32 -1.70
CA GLU A 154 -19.19 13.20 -0.93
C GLU A 154 -17.92 13.23 -1.80
N ILE A 155 -17.81 14.18 -2.72
CA ILE A 155 -16.49 14.52 -3.28
C ILE A 155 -15.77 15.40 -2.25
N HIS A 156 -15.16 14.77 -1.24
CA HIS A 156 -14.23 15.47 -0.35
C HIS A 156 -12.98 15.81 -1.17
N PHE A 157 -12.74 17.10 -1.39
CA PHE A 157 -11.44 17.60 -1.82
C PHE A 157 -10.43 17.23 -0.72
N ILE A 158 -9.53 16.30 -1.02
CA ILE A 158 -8.47 15.92 -0.09
C ILE A 158 -7.46 17.07 -0.08
N SER A 159 -7.43 17.84 0.99
CA SER A 159 -6.35 18.78 1.28
C SER A 159 -5.08 17.97 1.56
N VAL A 160 -4.20 17.88 0.57
CA VAL A 160 -2.88 17.25 0.74
C VAL A 160 -1.99 18.22 1.51
N THR A 161 -1.82 17.98 2.82
CA THR A 161 -0.81 18.70 3.60
C THR A 161 0.58 18.15 3.28
N VAL A 162 1.44 18.98 2.69
CA VAL A 162 2.85 18.65 2.47
C VAL A 162 3.57 18.75 3.81
N VAL A 163 3.91 17.61 4.40
CA VAL A 163 4.83 17.57 5.55
C VAL A 163 6.24 17.77 5.00
N THR A 164 6.87 18.89 5.32
CA THR A 164 8.28 19.16 4.98
C THR A 164 9.18 18.31 5.87
N GLU A 165 10.01 17.44 5.28
CA GLU A 165 11.06 16.73 6.01
C GLU A 165 12.14 17.69 6.50
N ASP A 166 12.77 17.41 7.65
CA ASP A 166 14.00 18.11 8.07
C ASP A 166 15.08 17.92 6.99
N PRO A 167 15.69 19.00 6.46
CA PRO A 167 16.70 18.93 5.40
C PRO A 167 17.85 17.96 5.69
N LYS A 168 18.22 17.77 6.96
CA LYS A 168 19.29 16.85 7.35
C LYS A 168 18.88 15.39 7.20
N ILE A 169 17.63 15.08 7.51
CA ILE A 169 17.05 13.74 7.34
C ILE A 169 16.90 13.45 5.85
N HIS A 170 16.45 14.45 5.08
CA HIS A 170 16.32 14.34 3.64
C HIS A 170 17.66 13.99 2.96
N ALA A 171 18.72 14.74 3.27
CA ALA A 171 20.05 14.51 2.71
C ALA A 171 20.61 13.12 3.07
N LYS A 172 20.41 12.66 4.32
CA LYS A 172 20.86 11.33 4.76
C LYS A 172 20.09 10.20 4.04
N ASN A 173 18.80 10.38 3.84
CA ASN A 173 17.96 9.42 3.11
C ASN A 173 18.37 9.34 1.63
N GLU A 174 18.73 10.47 1.01
CA GLU A 174 19.23 10.49 -0.37
C GLU A 174 20.60 9.80 -0.50
N GLN A 175 21.53 10.05 0.41
CA GLN A 175 22.83 9.38 0.43
C GLN A 175 22.69 7.85 0.56
N THR A 176 21.88 7.40 1.53
CA THR A 176 21.60 5.97 1.74
C THR A 176 20.95 5.35 0.49
N GLN A 177 20.07 6.09 -0.20
CA GLN A 177 19.47 5.64 -1.45
C GLN A 177 20.49 5.53 -2.59
N GLN A 178 21.43 6.48 -2.69
CA GLN A 178 22.49 6.46 -3.68
C GLN A 178 23.41 5.24 -3.48
N GLU A 179 23.77 4.93 -2.23
CA GLU A 179 24.56 3.76 -1.86
C GLU A 179 23.85 2.45 -2.19
N MET A 180 22.54 2.37 -1.95
CA MET A 180 21.70 1.23 -2.34
C MET A 180 21.60 1.08 -3.87
N LEU A 181 21.55 2.17 -4.64
CA LEU A 181 21.57 2.15 -6.11
C LEU A 181 22.93 1.73 -6.68
N ASN A 182 24.02 2.13 -6.04
CA ASN A 182 25.37 1.77 -6.47
C ASN A 182 25.71 0.32 -6.12
N SER A 183 25.23 -0.18 -4.98
CA SER A 183 25.33 -1.61 -4.64
C SER A 183 24.43 -2.51 -5.50
N ASN A 184 23.46 -1.95 -6.25
CA ASN A 184 22.55 -2.69 -7.12
C ASN A 184 23.15 -3.17 -8.46
N GLU A 185 24.47 -3.06 -8.70
CA GLU A 185 25.15 -4.02 -9.60
C GLU A 185 24.95 -5.48 -9.13
N SER A 186 24.58 -5.66 -7.86
CA SER A 186 24.11 -6.91 -7.24
C SER A 186 22.68 -7.35 -7.63
N LEU A 187 21.87 -6.52 -8.33
CA LEU A 187 20.58 -6.99 -8.86
C LEU A 187 20.73 -8.07 -9.93
N ASN A 188 21.94 -8.23 -10.47
CA ASN A 188 22.33 -9.36 -11.30
C ASN A 188 22.41 -10.70 -10.52
N ILE A 189 22.11 -10.69 -9.22
CA ILE A 189 22.03 -11.89 -8.37
C ILE A 189 20.59 -12.44 -8.35
N TYR A 190 19.56 -11.60 -8.48
CA TYR A 190 18.17 -12.08 -8.63
C TYR A 190 17.94 -12.85 -9.94
N SER A 191 18.66 -12.50 -11.00
CA SER A 191 18.63 -13.21 -12.30
C SER A 191 19.49 -14.48 -12.31
N LYS A 192 20.45 -14.62 -11.38
CA LYS A 192 21.40 -15.76 -11.32
C LYS A 192 20.98 -16.87 -10.37
N LEU A 193 20.03 -16.62 -9.46
CA LEU A 193 19.62 -17.62 -8.45
C LEU A 193 18.52 -18.59 -8.93
N GLU A 194 17.95 -18.43 -10.13
CA GLU A 194 16.99 -19.40 -10.68
C GLU A 194 17.22 -19.67 -12.18
N PRO A 195 17.96 -20.74 -12.55
CA PRO A 195 17.90 -21.28 -13.88
C PRO A 195 16.68 -22.22 -13.97
N ASN A 196 15.60 -21.74 -14.58
CA ASN A 196 14.47 -22.53 -15.11
C ASN A 196 13.64 -23.38 -14.11
N LYS A 197 12.39 -22.97 -13.87
CA LYS A 197 11.23 -23.58 -14.56
C LYS A 197 10.01 -22.68 -14.46
N ARG A 198 9.44 -22.47 -15.64
CA ARG A 198 8.15 -21.85 -15.99
C ARG A 198 7.06 -22.17 -14.96
N ASP A 199 6.55 -21.14 -14.30
CA ASP A 199 5.11 -20.96 -14.07
C ASP A 199 4.81 -19.45 -13.96
N THR A 200 4.53 -18.91 -15.14
CA THR A 200 3.50 -17.93 -15.49
C THR A 200 2.99 -16.93 -14.42
N THR A 201 3.20 -15.66 -14.77
CA THR A 201 2.44 -14.45 -14.38
C THR A 201 2.55 -13.98 -12.92
N PHE A 202 3.70 -13.38 -12.59
CA PHE A 202 3.74 -12.29 -11.62
C PHE A 202 3.18 -11.02 -12.26
N GLU A 203 1.86 -10.98 -12.46
CA GLU A 203 1.17 -9.70 -12.64
C GLU A 203 1.27 -8.95 -11.31
N PHE A 204 2.19 -7.98 -11.28
CA PHE A 204 2.09 -6.86 -10.37
C PHE A 204 0.74 -6.19 -10.64
N ILE A 205 -0.26 -6.47 -9.82
CA ILE A 205 -1.35 -5.50 -9.61
C ILE A 205 -0.74 -4.41 -8.72
N ILE A 206 0.09 -3.57 -9.34
CA ILE A 206 0.25 -2.17 -8.96
C ILE A 206 -0.80 -1.44 -9.78
N LEU A 207 -1.99 -1.30 -9.19
CA LEU A 207 -2.87 -0.17 -9.47
C LEU A 207 -2.74 0.78 -8.29
#